data_AF-A3J7L2-F1
#
_entry.id   AF-A3J7L2-F1
#
_cell.length_a   1.000
_cell.length_b   1.000
_cell.length_c   1.000
_cell.angle_alpha   90.00
_cell.angle_beta   90.00
_cell.angle_gamma   90.00
#
_symmetry.space_group_name_H-M   'P 1'
#
loop_
_entity.id
_entity.type
_entity.pdbx_description
1 polymer ?
#
loop_
_entity_poly.entity_id
_entity_poly.type
_entity_poly.pdbx_seq_one_letter_code
_entity_poly.pdbx_strand_id
1 'polypeptide(L)'
;MYDRLNADLNYCGLSPEIQKGFLFYLGASINIGINESPVDLSKYMSTPELQKESYLKIINAYSQSTGNFSDFGELNDSVFSEMIYTCNSILFQISGVDTNEIDNKLRSVTIGKSNLQPLLKSDVDEDLQQKYTNQKWNLNVCHNLIEDFFFKMGEHLNKTGYDNRKSYEAGYAYFCMQTIMDINGTRFLLSTIYNSLSPLYKAFFSYPILNFAYQDALKANHIFSNTLQMFYAGINPSIIKPIHRLHQLLFYIPNSSDFRLKWDFEIRNDIEKQSMIFLNAISIRDTNIMSSKNEFLEFDDLMCPELKNAVIGRDEFYNYIQKGIIEKYGIRPAGKDIDVWNNLGDLIQYFCVLFYETCLHAVVLEKIKIDD
;
A
#
# COMPACT_ATOMS: atom_id res chain seq x y z
N MET A 1 17.21 -9.70 1.39
CA MET A 1 16.07 -8.80 1.15
C MET A 1 15.77 -8.66 -0.34
N TYR A 2 16.76 -8.27 -1.17
CA TYR A 2 16.64 -8.18 -2.63
C TYR A 2 15.87 -9.35 -3.27
N ASP A 3 16.35 -10.59 -3.09
CA ASP A 3 15.70 -11.77 -3.70
C ASP A 3 14.25 -11.95 -3.24
N ARG A 4 13.99 -11.70 -1.96
CA ARG A 4 12.66 -11.86 -1.38
C ARG A 4 11.66 -10.82 -1.91
N LEU A 5 12.06 -9.54 -1.98
CA LEU A 5 11.18 -8.50 -2.50
C LEU A 5 10.88 -8.77 -3.99
N ASN A 6 11.90 -9.09 -4.80
CA ASN A 6 11.66 -9.40 -6.22
C ASN A 6 10.79 -10.65 -6.39
N ALA A 7 10.97 -11.69 -5.57
CA ALA A 7 10.12 -12.87 -5.61
C ALA A 7 8.66 -12.53 -5.32
N ASP A 8 8.37 -11.69 -4.31
CA ASP A 8 6.99 -11.33 -3.98
C ASP A 8 6.38 -10.35 -5.01
N LEU A 9 7.18 -9.43 -5.58
CA LEU A 9 6.73 -8.57 -6.70
C LEU A 9 6.33 -9.42 -7.93
N ASN A 10 7.13 -10.45 -8.24
CA ASN A 10 6.83 -11.40 -9.32
C ASN A 10 5.62 -12.29 -8.99
N TYR A 11 5.52 -12.79 -7.75
CA TYR A 11 4.38 -13.58 -7.28
C TYR A 11 3.08 -12.79 -7.44
N CYS A 12 3.08 -11.51 -7.08
CA CYS A 12 1.94 -10.63 -7.27
C CYS A 12 1.65 -10.28 -8.75
N GLY A 13 2.46 -10.74 -9.70
CA GLY A 13 2.22 -10.55 -11.13
C GLY A 13 2.46 -9.12 -11.63
N LEU A 14 3.30 -8.34 -10.93
CA LEU A 14 3.60 -6.98 -11.34
C LEU A 14 4.49 -6.97 -12.58
N SER A 15 4.17 -6.14 -13.58
CA SER A 15 4.96 -6.01 -14.79
C SER A 15 6.37 -5.47 -14.51
N PRO A 16 7.37 -5.76 -15.37
CA PRO A 16 8.71 -5.22 -15.21
C PRO A 16 8.78 -3.69 -15.12
N GLU A 17 7.85 -2.98 -15.74
CA GLU A 17 7.72 -1.52 -15.67
C GLU A 17 7.24 -1.09 -14.28
N ILE A 18 6.12 -1.65 -13.80
CA ILE A 18 5.59 -1.32 -12.46
C ILE A 18 6.63 -1.61 -11.38
N GLN A 19 7.34 -2.74 -11.46
CA GLN A 19 8.41 -3.07 -10.52
C GLN A 19 9.50 -2.01 -10.47
N LYS A 20 10.00 -1.56 -11.63
CA LYS A 20 11.05 -0.52 -11.70
C LYS A 20 10.56 0.82 -11.17
N GLY A 21 9.34 1.24 -11.54
CA GLY A 21 8.75 2.48 -11.04
C GLY A 21 8.51 2.47 -9.54
N PHE A 22 7.98 1.35 -9.01
CA PHE A 22 7.82 1.16 -7.57
C PHE A 22 9.18 1.21 -6.86
N LEU A 23 10.20 0.53 -7.37
CA LEU A 23 11.52 0.49 -6.73
C LEU A 23 12.23 1.85 -6.78
N PHE A 24 12.09 2.60 -7.88
CA PHE A 24 12.52 3.99 -7.93
C PHE A 24 11.84 4.82 -6.86
N TYR A 25 10.51 4.74 -6.76
CA TYR A 25 9.77 5.48 -5.75
C TYR A 25 10.14 5.07 -4.32
N LEU A 26 10.34 3.77 -4.07
CA LEU A 26 10.81 3.22 -2.80
C LEU A 26 12.17 3.84 -2.44
N GLY A 27 13.11 3.91 -3.37
CA GLY A 27 14.40 4.57 -3.17
C GLY A 27 14.27 6.06 -2.87
N ALA A 28 13.42 6.76 -3.63
CA ALA A 28 13.19 8.19 -3.48
C ALA A 28 12.53 8.56 -2.14
N SER A 29 11.68 7.69 -1.62
CA SER A 29 10.85 7.98 -0.43
C SER A 29 11.19 7.13 0.79
N ILE A 30 12.25 6.31 0.77
CA ILE A 30 12.59 5.42 1.90
C ILE A 30 12.72 6.18 3.23
N ASN A 31 13.23 7.42 3.20
CA ASN A 31 13.31 8.28 4.37
C ASN A 31 11.93 8.68 4.91
N ILE A 32 10.93 8.86 4.06
CA ILE A 32 9.54 9.07 4.48
C ILE A 32 9.05 7.83 5.22
N GLY A 33 9.19 6.64 4.61
CA GLY A 33 8.75 5.41 5.27
C GLY A 33 9.49 5.10 6.57
N ILE A 34 10.78 5.40 6.73
CA ILE A 34 11.46 5.24 8.04
C ILE A 34 10.79 6.10 9.13
N ASN A 35 10.28 7.29 8.77
CA ASN A 35 9.68 8.22 9.72
C ASN A 35 8.18 8.02 9.93
N GLU A 36 7.46 7.52 8.91
CA GLU A 36 6.00 7.40 8.90
C GLU A 36 5.51 5.95 9.00
N SER A 37 6.41 4.96 8.96
CA SER A 37 6.03 3.54 9.03
C SER A 37 5.36 3.17 10.35
N PRO A 38 4.34 2.29 10.33
CA PRO A 38 3.73 1.75 11.54
C PRO A 38 4.63 0.75 12.29
N VAL A 39 5.81 0.42 11.75
CA VAL A 39 6.77 -0.49 12.37
C VAL A 39 7.53 0.23 13.48
N ASP A 40 7.53 -0.31 14.69
CA ASP A 40 8.23 0.30 15.82
C ASP A 40 9.75 0.20 15.66
N LEU A 41 10.38 1.35 15.42
CA LEU A 41 11.83 1.50 15.31
C LEU A 41 12.46 2.19 16.54
N SER A 42 11.69 2.49 17.58
CA SER A 42 12.12 3.32 18.72
C SER A 42 13.42 2.84 19.36
N LYS A 43 13.56 1.52 19.55
CA LYS A 43 14.77 0.89 20.09
C LYS A 43 16.01 1.16 19.22
N TYR A 44 15.84 1.14 17.90
CA TYR A 44 16.92 1.29 16.91
C TYR A 44 17.27 2.76 16.63
N MET A 45 16.42 3.71 17.07
CA MET A 45 16.56 5.15 16.83
C MET A 45 16.79 5.94 18.13
N SER A 46 17.18 5.26 19.22
CA SER A 46 17.24 5.84 20.57
C SER A 46 18.41 6.82 20.79
N THR A 47 19.45 6.78 19.96
CA THR A 47 20.56 7.75 19.97
C THR A 47 20.87 8.25 18.55
N PRO A 48 21.52 9.41 18.37
CA PRO A 48 21.91 9.92 17.06
C PRO A 48 22.79 8.93 16.26
N GLU A 49 23.69 8.22 16.93
CA GLU A 49 24.58 7.23 16.31
C GLU A 49 23.78 6.02 15.82
N LEU A 50 22.90 5.47 16.67
CA LEU A 50 22.02 4.36 16.31
C LEU A 50 21.04 4.75 15.21
N GLN A 51 20.53 5.98 15.23
CA GLN A 51 19.69 6.53 14.18
C GLN A 51 20.45 6.54 12.85
N LYS A 52 21.64 7.13 12.81
CA LYS A 52 22.46 7.17 11.59
C LYS A 52 22.77 5.77 11.07
N GLU A 53 23.17 4.84 11.93
CA GLU A 53 23.46 3.46 11.56
C GLU A 53 22.22 2.73 11.01
N SER A 54 21.07 2.90 11.66
CA SER A 54 19.81 2.28 11.26
C SER A 54 19.32 2.81 9.91
N TYR A 55 19.38 4.12 9.69
CA TYR A 55 19.05 4.71 8.38
C TYR A 55 19.93 4.12 7.28
N LEU A 56 21.24 4.08 7.49
CA LEU A 56 22.17 3.51 6.51
C LEU A 56 21.87 2.04 6.23
N LYS A 57 21.55 1.23 7.25
CA LYS A 57 21.22 -0.19 7.07
C LYS A 57 19.90 -0.39 6.31
N ILE A 58 18.88 0.41 6.60
CA ILE A 58 17.56 0.31 5.95
C ILE A 58 17.66 0.76 4.49
N ILE A 59 18.29 1.93 4.22
CA ILE A 59 18.50 2.46 2.87
C ILE A 59 19.31 1.45 2.02
N ASN A 60 20.36 0.88 2.58
CA ASN A 60 21.20 -0.08 1.86
C ASN A 60 20.65 -1.51 1.85
N ALA A 61 19.46 -1.76 2.37
CA ALA A 61 18.93 -3.12 2.48
C ALA A 61 18.62 -3.70 1.09
N TYR A 62 18.11 -2.88 0.16
CA TYR A 62 17.68 -3.34 -1.17
C TYR A 62 18.84 -3.47 -2.13
N SER A 63 19.58 -2.38 -2.27
CA SER A 63 20.81 -2.29 -3.06
C SER A 63 21.76 -1.33 -2.38
N GLN A 64 23.05 -1.59 -2.54
CA GLN A 64 24.12 -0.71 -2.07
C GLN A 64 24.65 0.05 -3.28
N SER A 65 24.43 1.37 -3.28
CA SER A 65 24.98 2.24 -4.32
C SER A 65 26.51 2.27 -4.24
N THR A 66 27.13 2.41 -5.42
CA THR A 66 28.56 2.73 -5.56
C THR A 66 28.90 4.13 -5.02
N GLY A 67 27.90 4.98 -4.82
CA GLY A 67 28.06 6.39 -4.46
C GLY A 67 28.48 7.27 -5.63
N ASN A 68 28.58 6.71 -6.84
CA ASN A 68 28.98 7.45 -8.02
C ASN A 68 27.76 8.04 -8.74
N PHE A 69 27.55 9.34 -8.61
CA PHE A 69 26.42 10.02 -9.27
C PHE A 69 26.49 9.95 -10.81
N SER A 70 27.66 9.70 -11.41
CA SER A 70 27.76 9.52 -12.86
C SER A 70 27.03 8.26 -13.35
N ASP A 71 26.80 7.28 -12.46
CA ASP A 71 26.04 6.06 -12.77
C ASP A 71 24.55 6.38 -13.06
N PHE A 72 24.12 7.62 -12.78
CA PHE A 72 22.77 8.14 -13.00
C PHE A 72 22.74 9.37 -13.92
N GLY A 73 23.91 9.83 -14.40
CA GLY A 73 24.04 11.09 -15.14
C GLY A 73 23.37 11.11 -16.52
N GLU A 74 22.96 9.96 -17.04
CA GLU A 74 22.20 9.83 -18.30
C GLU A 74 20.68 9.79 -18.07
N LEU A 75 20.23 9.75 -16.82
CA LEU A 75 18.81 9.67 -16.49
C LEU A 75 18.19 11.08 -16.60
N ASN A 76 17.18 11.23 -17.45
CA ASN A 76 16.43 12.49 -17.51
C ASN A 76 15.56 12.62 -16.26
N ASP A 77 15.99 13.48 -15.32
CA ASP A 77 15.27 13.71 -14.07
C ASP A 77 13.90 14.38 -14.26
N SER A 78 13.72 15.09 -15.38
CA SER A 78 12.48 15.82 -15.68
C SER A 78 11.25 14.91 -15.68
N VAL A 79 11.39 13.68 -16.21
CA VAL A 79 10.30 12.70 -16.28
C VAL A 79 9.81 12.32 -14.88
N PHE A 80 10.73 12.15 -13.92
CA PHE A 80 10.35 11.78 -12.55
C PHE A 80 9.72 12.96 -11.80
N SER A 81 10.25 14.17 -11.98
CA SER A 81 9.65 15.37 -11.41
C SER A 81 8.24 15.63 -11.94
N GLU A 82 8.05 15.49 -13.26
CA GLU A 82 6.74 15.60 -13.92
C GLU A 82 5.75 14.56 -13.37
N MET A 83 6.15 13.28 -13.30
CA MET A 83 5.28 12.21 -12.79
C MET A 83 4.94 12.37 -11.31
N ILE A 84 5.92 12.75 -10.47
CA ILE A 84 5.68 12.97 -9.03
C ILE A 84 4.72 14.15 -8.83
N TYR A 85 4.92 15.25 -9.57
CA TYR A 85 4.06 16.41 -9.49
C TYR A 85 2.65 16.11 -10.03
N THR A 86 2.54 15.40 -11.15
CA THR A 86 1.27 14.94 -11.72
C THR A 86 0.50 14.06 -10.74
N CYS A 87 1.15 13.07 -10.13
CA CYS A 87 0.51 12.19 -9.16
C CYS A 87 -0.04 12.99 -7.96
N ASN A 88 0.72 13.97 -7.45
CA ASN A 88 0.25 14.88 -6.40
C ASN A 88 -0.96 15.72 -6.84
N SER A 89 -0.91 16.30 -8.04
CA SER A 89 -2.02 17.07 -8.61
C SER A 89 -3.30 16.25 -8.68
N ILE A 90 -3.22 15.02 -9.19
CA ILE A 90 -4.37 14.12 -9.28
C ILE A 90 -4.87 13.73 -7.88
N LEU A 91 -3.97 13.40 -6.94
CA LEU A 91 -4.35 13.07 -5.56
C LEU A 91 -5.12 14.22 -4.88
N PHE A 92 -4.68 15.47 -5.08
CA PHE A 92 -5.38 16.66 -4.58
C PHE A 92 -6.75 16.81 -5.23
N GLN A 93 -6.81 16.67 -6.55
CA GLN A 93 -8.05 16.75 -7.31
C GLN A 93 -9.10 15.72 -6.86
N ILE A 94 -8.74 14.44 -6.76
CA ILE A 94 -9.69 13.38 -6.35
C ILE A 94 -10.07 13.48 -4.86
N SER A 95 -9.27 14.18 -4.06
CA SER A 95 -9.56 14.52 -2.65
C SER A 95 -10.44 15.76 -2.50
N GLY A 96 -10.73 16.48 -3.59
CA GLY A 96 -11.49 17.74 -3.55
C GLY A 96 -10.71 18.93 -2.98
N VAL A 97 -9.37 18.85 -2.94
CA VAL A 97 -8.48 19.93 -2.52
C VAL A 97 -8.01 20.69 -3.76
N ASP A 98 -7.92 22.03 -3.67
CA ASP A 98 -7.39 22.84 -4.76
C ASP A 98 -5.93 22.46 -5.06
N THR A 99 -5.64 22.12 -6.32
CA THR A 99 -4.30 21.73 -6.77
C THR A 99 -3.28 22.87 -6.60
N ASN A 100 -3.73 24.13 -6.54
CA ASN A 100 -2.84 25.27 -6.28
C ASN A 100 -2.24 25.24 -4.86
N GLU A 101 -2.82 24.47 -3.92
CA GLU A 101 -2.25 24.30 -2.58
C GLU A 101 -0.92 23.54 -2.59
N ILE A 102 -0.62 22.79 -3.66
CA ILE A 102 0.68 22.13 -3.84
C ILE A 102 1.77 23.19 -3.91
N ASP A 103 1.59 24.23 -4.74
CA ASP A 103 2.56 25.30 -4.95
C ASP A 103 2.90 26.05 -3.66
N ASN A 104 1.93 26.18 -2.74
CA ASN A 104 2.12 26.81 -1.42
C ASN A 104 3.09 26.02 -0.52
N LYS A 105 3.32 24.73 -0.80
CA LYS A 105 4.26 23.88 -0.06
C LYS A 105 5.65 23.84 -0.68
N LEU A 106 5.81 24.42 -1.87
CA LEU A 106 7.05 24.44 -2.62
C LEU A 106 7.83 25.74 -2.37
N ARG A 107 9.15 25.64 -2.34
CA ARG A 107 10.03 26.78 -2.12
C ARG A 107 9.98 27.73 -3.32
N SER A 108 9.55 28.96 -3.07
CA SER A 108 9.62 30.04 -4.07
C SER A 108 10.96 30.77 -3.99
N VAL A 109 11.51 31.17 -5.15
CA VAL A 109 12.72 31.98 -5.25
C VAL A 109 12.39 33.32 -5.90
N THR A 110 12.76 34.41 -5.23
CA THR A 110 12.56 35.77 -5.75
C THR A 110 13.90 36.35 -6.20
N ILE A 111 14.00 36.78 -7.46
CA ILE A 111 15.16 37.52 -7.97
C ILE A 111 14.71 38.94 -8.33
N GLY A 112 15.11 39.91 -7.50
CA GLY A 112 14.66 41.30 -7.64
C GLY A 112 13.16 41.44 -7.39
N LYS A 113 12.41 41.95 -8.38
CA LYS A 113 10.94 42.05 -8.34
C LYS A 113 10.23 40.87 -9.01
N SER A 114 10.97 39.92 -9.58
CA SER A 114 10.41 38.78 -10.28
C SER A 114 10.30 37.60 -9.33
N ASN A 115 9.07 37.09 -9.16
CA ASN A 115 8.83 35.79 -8.56
C ASN A 115 9.10 34.73 -9.64
N LEU A 116 10.08 33.87 -9.40
CA LEU A 116 10.25 32.66 -10.22
C LEU A 116 9.16 31.65 -9.86
N GLN A 117 8.91 30.70 -10.74
CA GLN A 117 8.07 29.56 -10.39
C GLN A 117 8.64 28.81 -9.17
N PRO A 118 7.76 28.21 -8.33
CA PRO A 118 8.23 27.40 -7.21
C PRO A 118 9.19 26.31 -7.67
N LEU A 119 10.23 26.05 -6.89
CA LEU A 119 11.14 24.93 -7.11
C LEU A 119 10.35 23.62 -7.03
N LEU A 120 10.72 22.62 -7.84
CA LEU A 120 10.02 21.33 -7.97
C LEU A 120 8.65 21.37 -8.65
N LYS A 121 8.12 22.56 -8.98
CA LYS A 121 6.96 22.64 -9.86
C LYS A 121 7.35 22.12 -11.25
N SER A 122 6.50 21.26 -11.80
CA SER A 122 6.66 20.69 -13.13
C SER A 122 5.34 20.81 -13.90
N ASP A 123 5.41 20.57 -15.20
CA ASP A 123 4.21 20.39 -16.00
C ASP A 123 3.47 19.11 -15.55
N VAL A 124 2.18 19.04 -15.88
CA VAL A 124 1.35 17.87 -15.58
C VAL A 124 1.14 17.05 -16.85
N ASP A 125 1.21 15.72 -16.72
CA ASP A 125 0.84 14.81 -17.80
C ASP A 125 -0.68 14.86 -18.00
N GLU A 126 -1.10 15.57 -19.05
CA GLU A 126 -2.51 15.86 -19.33
C GLU A 126 -3.32 14.58 -19.58
N ASP A 127 -2.74 13.59 -20.26
CA ASP A 127 -3.39 12.31 -20.55
C ASP A 127 -3.70 11.56 -19.25
N LEU A 128 -2.74 11.50 -18.33
CA LEU A 128 -2.93 10.88 -17.02
C LEU A 128 -3.94 11.68 -16.19
N GLN A 129 -3.84 13.01 -16.16
CA GLN A 129 -4.77 13.86 -15.42
C GLN A 129 -6.22 13.69 -15.92
N GLN A 130 -6.42 13.59 -17.23
CA GLN A 130 -7.72 13.40 -17.84
C GLN A 130 -8.36 12.07 -17.41
N LYS A 131 -7.58 10.98 -17.29
CA LYS A 131 -8.06 9.66 -16.84
C LYS A 131 -8.75 9.71 -15.46
N TYR A 132 -8.34 10.64 -14.60
CA TYR A 132 -8.83 10.75 -13.22
C TYR A 132 -9.79 11.92 -12.96
N THR A 133 -10.14 12.71 -13.97
CA THR A 133 -10.79 14.02 -13.76
C THR A 133 -12.13 13.97 -13.03
N ASN A 134 -12.89 12.88 -13.17
CA ASN A 134 -14.20 12.67 -12.54
C ASN A 134 -14.20 11.54 -11.50
N GLN A 135 -13.03 11.06 -11.10
CA GLN A 135 -12.91 10.01 -10.10
C GLN A 135 -13.03 10.61 -8.68
N LYS A 136 -13.53 9.81 -7.74
CA LYS A 136 -13.56 10.17 -6.32
C LYS A 136 -12.54 9.35 -5.56
N TRP A 137 -11.99 9.93 -4.50
CA TRP A 137 -11.11 9.22 -3.59
C TRP A 137 -11.73 7.91 -3.09
N ASN A 138 -11.10 6.79 -3.39
CA ASN A 138 -11.31 5.49 -2.78
C ASN A 138 -10.06 4.62 -3.01
N LEU A 139 -9.98 3.48 -2.32
CA LEU A 139 -8.80 2.62 -2.36
C LEU A 139 -8.45 2.15 -3.79
N ASN A 140 -9.43 1.76 -4.59
CA ASN A 140 -9.20 1.29 -5.96
C ASN A 140 -8.72 2.42 -6.89
N VAL A 141 -9.30 3.61 -6.78
CA VAL A 141 -8.88 4.78 -7.58
C VAL A 141 -7.43 5.15 -7.25
N CYS A 142 -7.08 5.23 -5.97
CA CYS A 142 -5.70 5.53 -5.55
C CYS A 142 -4.74 4.43 -5.98
N HIS A 143 -5.12 3.16 -5.81
CA HIS A 143 -4.32 2.03 -6.26
C HIS A 143 -4.00 2.12 -7.77
N ASN A 144 -5.02 2.30 -8.62
CA ASN A 144 -4.83 2.42 -10.07
C ASN A 144 -3.96 3.63 -10.44
N LEU A 145 -4.13 4.78 -9.78
CA LEU A 145 -3.29 5.96 -10.01
C LEU A 145 -1.82 5.66 -9.70
N ILE A 146 -1.57 4.99 -8.58
CA ILE A 146 -0.22 4.61 -8.16
C ILE A 146 0.40 3.61 -9.16
N GLU A 147 -0.39 2.65 -9.69
CA GLU A 147 0.10 1.73 -10.72
C GLU A 147 0.43 2.44 -12.04
N ASP A 148 -0.43 3.35 -12.52
CA ASP A 148 -0.15 4.13 -13.73
C ASP A 148 1.10 5.01 -13.56
N PHE A 149 1.24 5.63 -12.38
CA PHE A 149 2.41 6.42 -11.99
C PHE A 149 3.69 5.58 -12.00
N PHE A 150 3.66 4.39 -11.38
CA PHE A 150 4.80 3.47 -11.41
C PHE A 150 5.07 2.95 -12.82
N PHE A 151 4.04 2.65 -13.60
CA PHE A 151 4.19 2.21 -14.97
C PHE A 151 4.91 3.26 -15.82
N LYS A 152 4.49 4.53 -15.79
CA LYS A 152 5.13 5.60 -16.60
C LYS A 152 6.58 5.84 -16.22
N MET A 153 6.90 5.95 -14.93
CA MET A 153 8.30 6.06 -14.48
C MET A 153 9.12 4.81 -14.84
N GLY A 154 8.51 3.65 -14.66
CA GLY A 154 9.08 2.34 -14.94
C GLY A 154 9.36 2.11 -16.41
N GLU A 155 8.49 2.60 -17.30
CA GLU A 155 8.67 2.54 -18.75
C GLU A 155 9.91 3.33 -19.17
N HIS A 156 10.10 4.52 -18.60
CA HIS A 156 11.31 5.32 -18.83
C HIS A 156 12.58 4.57 -18.37
N LEU A 157 12.57 4.03 -17.15
CA LEU A 157 13.67 3.23 -16.60
C LEU A 157 13.95 1.97 -17.44
N ASN A 158 12.90 1.33 -17.95
CA ASN A 158 13.02 0.16 -18.79
C ASN A 158 13.67 0.51 -20.14
N LYS A 159 13.26 1.62 -20.76
CA LYS A 159 13.84 2.13 -22.03
C LYS A 159 15.31 2.51 -21.89
N THR A 160 15.73 2.97 -20.72
CA THR A 160 17.15 3.29 -20.43
C THR A 160 17.97 2.08 -19.99
N GLY A 161 17.38 0.88 -19.94
CA GLY A 161 18.08 -0.37 -19.60
C GLY A 161 18.37 -0.55 -18.11
N TYR A 162 17.64 0.15 -17.24
CA TYR A 162 17.79 0.00 -15.79
C TYR A 162 17.17 -1.31 -15.33
N ASP A 163 17.88 -2.03 -14.47
CA ASP A 163 17.31 -3.15 -13.72
C ASP A 163 16.66 -2.67 -12.42
N ASN A 164 16.10 -3.60 -11.65
CA ASN A 164 15.45 -3.31 -10.38
C ASN A 164 16.41 -2.66 -9.35
N ARG A 165 17.70 -3.05 -9.30
CA ARG A 165 18.69 -2.46 -8.38
C ARG A 165 18.99 -1.02 -8.75
N LYS A 166 19.32 -0.79 -10.01
CA LYS A 166 19.62 0.55 -10.52
C LYS A 166 18.42 1.47 -10.41
N SER A 167 17.20 0.96 -10.58
CA SER A 167 15.97 1.74 -10.41
C SER A 167 15.84 2.25 -8.98
N TYR A 168 16.05 1.39 -7.98
CA TYR A 168 16.07 1.79 -6.57
C TYR A 168 17.14 2.84 -6.26
N GLU A 169 18.37 2.60 -6.73
CA GLU A 169 19.48 3.52 -6.50
C GLU A 169 19.26 4.88 -7.16
N ALA A 170 18.70 4.90 -8.37
CA ALA A 170 18.32 6.13 -9.07
C ALA A 170 17.27 6.92 -8.29
N GLY A 171 16.30 6.26 -7.68
CA GLY A 171 15.33 6.88 -6.79
C GLY A 171 15.99 7.56 -5.60
N TYR A 172 16.93 6.88 -4.94
CA TYR A 172 17.65 7.46 -3.81
C TYR A 172 18.54 8.64 -4.23
N ALA A 173 19.21 8.55 -5.39
CA ALA A 173 19.97 9.65 -5.96
C ALA A 173 19.07 10.86 -6.27
N TYR A 174 17.89 10.63 -6.87
CA TYR A 174 16.88 11.65 -7.11
C TYR A 174 16.50 12.37 -5.80
N PHE A 175 16.20 11.63 -4.73
CA PHE A 175 15.92 12.23 -3.43
C PHE A 175 17.05 13.13 -2.92
N CYS A 176 18.29 12.66 -2.98
CA CYS A 176 19.46 13.43 -2.56
C CYS A 176 19.60 14.73 -3.37
N MET A 177 19.33 14.71 -4.68
CA MET A 177 19.37 15.89 -5.54
C MET A 177 18.22 16.87 -5.23
N GLN A 178 16.98 16.40 -5.16
CA GLN A 178 15.81 17.27 -4.96
C GLN A 178 15.81 17.92 -3.57
N THR A 179 16.27 17.21 -2.53
CA THR A 179 16.35 17.76 -1.17
C THR A 179 17.37 18.89 -1.01
N ILE A 180 18.40 18.96 -1.87
CA ILE A 180 19.31 20.11 -1.92
C ILE A 180 18.58 21.37 -2.40
N MET A 181 17.63 21.22 -3.32
CA MET A 181 16.86 22.34 -3.86
C MET A 181 15.76 22.79 -2.88
N ASP A 182 14.92 21.85 -2.45
CA ASP A 182 13.83 22.08 -1.52
C ASP A 182 13.47 20.80 -0.74
N ILE A 183 14.06 20.66 0.45
CA ILE A 183 13.81 19.53 1.35
C ILE A 183 12.35 19.43 1.78
N ASN A 184 11.65 20.54 1.99
CA ASN A 184 10.28 20.54 2.50
C ASN A 184 9.31 20.19 1.38
N GLY A 185 9.45 20.81 0.21
CA GLY A 185 8.66 20.48 -0.97
C GLY A 185 8.88 19.03 -1.42
N THR A 186 10.13 18.54 -1.44
CA THR A 186 10.44 17.15 -1.78
C THR A 186 9.76 16.18 -0.81
N ARG A 187 9.86 16.43 0.50
CA ARG A 187 9.21 15.60 1.52
C ARG A 187 7.69 15.62 1.39
N PHE A 188 7.11 16.79 1.15
CA PHE A 188 5.68 16.95 0.95
C PHE A 188 5.19 16.13 -0.25
N LEU A 189 5.79 16.31 -1.43
CA LEU A 189 5.38 15.60 -2.64
C LEU A 189 5.51 14.08 -2.50
N LEU A 190 6.60 13.60 -1.91
CA LEU A 190 6.79 12.17 -1.69
C LEU A 190 5.88 11.60 -0.61
N SER A 191 5.64 12.33 0.49
CA SER A 191 4.77 11.90 1.59
C SER A 191 3.29 11.85 1.18
N THR A 192 2.81 12.79 0.36
CA THR A 192 1.45 12.72 -0.21
C THR A 192 1.22 11.41 -0.97
N ILE A 193 2.18 11.01 -1.82
CA ILE A 193 2.10 9.75 -2.56
C ILE A 193 2.19 8.55 -1.58
N TYR A 194 3.09 8.60 -0.60
CA TYR A 194 3.33 7.51 0.36
C TYR A 194 2.06 7.20 1.16
N ASN A 195 1.39 8.25 1.62
CA ASN A 195 0.15 8.14 2.39
C ASN A 195 -1.01 7.59 1.56
N SER A 196 -0.95 7.75 0.24
CA SER A 196 -1.93 7.26 -0.73
C SER A 196 -1.65 5.84 -1.23
N LEU A 197 -0.52 5.23 -0.85
CA LEU A 197 -0.21 3.86 -1.24
C LEU A 197 -1.28 2.89 -0.72
N SER A 198 -1.72 2.00 -1.61
CA SER A 198 -2.59 0.88 -1.23
C SER A 198 -1.88 -0.07 -0.25
N PRO A 199 -2.62 -0.85 0.57
CA PRO A 199 -2.03 -1.81 1.52
C PRO A 199 -0.98 -2.75 0.91
N LEU A 200 -1.18 -3.19 -0.33
CA LEU A 200 -0.20 -4.04 -1.04
C LEU A 200 1.13 -3.31 -1.22
N TYR A 201 1.10 -2.10 -1.76
CA TYR A 201 2.30 -1.30 -1.98
C TYR A 201 2.94 -0.85 -0.65
N LYS A 202 2.15 -0.54 0.38
CA LYS A 202 2.68 -0.30 1.74
C LYS A 202 3.38 -1.54 2.31
N ALA A 203 2.85 -2.74 2.03
CA ALA A 203 3.49 -3.99 2.44
C ALA A 203 4.86 -4.13 1.78
N PHE A 204 4.96 -4.02 0.45
CA PHE A 204 6.25 -4.04 -0.24
C PHE A 204 7.20 -2.94 0.26
N PHE A 205 6.68 -1.73 0.46
CA PHE A 205 7.46 -0.59 0.94
C PHE A 205 8.11 -0.87 2.29
N SER A 206 7.43 -1.61 3.16
CA SER A 206 7.93 -1.94 4.49
C SER A 206 9.06 -2.98 4.50
N TYR A 207 9.35 -3.67 3.39
CA TYR A 207 10.32 -4.79 3.36
C TYR A 207 11.72 -4.40 3.82
N PRO A 208 12.33 -3.28 3.39
CA PRO A 208 13.62 -2.84 3.91
C PRO A 208 13.59 -2.61 5.43
N ILE A 209 12.51 -2.03 5.94
CA ILE A 209 12.33 -1.70 7.36
C ILE A 209 12.15 -2.98 8.19
N LEU A 210 11.25 -3.87 7.76
CA LEU A 210 10.98 -5.16 8.40
C LEU A 210 12.19 -6.09 8.31
N ASN A 211 12.93 -6.11 7.20
CA ASN A 211 14.14 -6.91 7.09
C ASN A 211 15.22 -6.47 8.09
N PHE A 212 15.24 -5.18 8.45
CA PHE A 212 16.15 -4.64 9.46
C PHE A 212 15.67 -4.93 10.89
N ALA A 213 14.42 -4.58 11.22
CA ALA A 213 13.92 -4.62 12.59
C ALA A 213 13.30 -5.96 13.00
N TYR A 214 12.68 -6.68 12.05
CA TYR A 214 11.85 -7.87 12.30
C TYR A 214 12.07 -8.96 11.24
N GLN A 215 13.34 -9.29 10.96
CA GLN A 215 13.71 -10.16 9.84
C GLN A 215 13.01 -11.52 9.87
N ASP A 216 12.91 -12.14 11.05
CA ASP A 216 12.28 -13.46 11.19
C ASP A 216 10.77 -13.40 10.95
N ALA A 217 10.10 -12.33 11.40
CA ALA A 217 8.69 -12.12 11.13
C ALA A 217 8.43 -11.88 9.63
N LEU A 218 9.30 -11.12 8.95
CA LEU A 218 9.19 -10.92 7.49
C LEU A 218 9.34 -12.25 6.74
N LYS A 219 10.31 -13.09 7.12
CA LYS A 219 10.50 -14.42 6.51
C LYS A 219 9.32 -15.34 6.77
N ALA A 220 8.69 -15.23 7.94
CA ALA A 220 7.56 -16.05 8.33
C ALA A 220 6.23 -15.58 7.73
N ASN A 221 6.17 -14.39 7.13
CA ASN A 221 4.92 -13.84 6.60
C ASN A 221 4.75 -14.08 5.10
N HIS A 222 3.55 -14.50 4.72
CA HIS A 222 3.09 -14.46 3.33
C HIS A 222 2.73 -13.01 2.93
N ILE A 223 2.78 -12.68 1.64
CA ILE A 223 2.45 -11.32 1.16
C ILE A 223 1.00 -10.92 1.53
N PHE A 224 0.07 -11.88 1.55
CA PHE A 224 -1.28 -11.70 2.09
C PHE A 224 -1.25 -11.16 3.52
N SER A 225 -0.48 -11.77 4.41
CA SER A 225 -0.37 -11.41 5.82
C SER A 225 0.24 -10.02 6.02
N ASN A 226 1.22 -9.65 5.19
CA ASN A 226 1.83 -8.32 5.23
C ASN A 226 0.84 -7.26 4.70
N THR A 227 0.14 -7.55 3.61
CA THR A 227 -0.89 -6.68 3.03
C THR A 227 -2.04 -6.45 4.02
N LEU A 228 -2.52 -7.51 4.65
CA LEU A 228 -3.57 -7.44 5.68
C LEU A 228 -3.12 -6.59 6.88
N GLN A 229 -1.87 -6.73 7.34
CA GLN A 229 -1.31 -5.92 8.42
C GLN A 229 -1.25 -4.43 8.08
N MET A 230 -0.89 -4.09 6.83
CA MET A 230 -0.85 -2.71 6.37
C MET A 230 -2.25 -2.13 6.14
N PHE A 231 -3.25 -2.97 5.84
CA PHE A 231 -4.62 -2.53 5.64
C PHE A 231 -5.26 -2.02 6.93
N TYR A 232 -5.12 -2.74 8.04
CA TYR A 232 -5.67 -2.33 9.33
C TYR A 232 -4.66 -1.59 10.24
N ALA A 233 -3.52 -1.16 9.69
CA ALA A 233 -2.51 -0.43 10.45
C ALA A 233 -3.13 0.87 11.02
N GLY A 234 -2.94 1.12 12.32
CA GLY A 234 -3.51 2.28 13.00
C GLY A 234 -4.93 2.09 13.55
N ILE A 235 -5.60 0.98 13.25
CA ILE A 235 -6.89 0.63 13.88
C ILE A 235 -6.64 0.16 15.32
N ASN A 236 -7.63 0.40 16.19
CA ASN A 236 -7.56 0.04 17.61
C ASN A 236 -7.12 -1.43 17.81
N PRO A 237 -6.04 -1.68 18.56
CA PRO A 237 -5.55 -3.03 18.87
C PRO A 237 -6.60 -4.00 19.41
N SER A 238 -7.62 -3.50 20.10
CA SER A 238 -8.69 -4.32 20.68
C SER A 238 -9.59 -4.95 19.60
N ILE A 239 -9.72 -4.28 18.45
CA ILE A 239 -10.44 -4.77 17.26
C ILE A 239 -9.55 -5.68 16.41
N ILE A 240 -8.31 -5.26 16.14
CA ILE A 240 -7.46 -5.96 15.16
C ILE A 240 -6.82 -7.23 15.70
N LYS A 241 -6.44 -7.30 16.98
CA LYS A 241 -5.73 -8.48 17.53
C LYS A 241 -6.56 -9.77 17.42
N PRO A 242 -7.87 -9.77 17.71
CA PRO A 242 -8.73 -10.93 17.48
C PRO A 242 -8.78 -11.38 16.02
N ILE A 243 -8.99 -10.44 15.09
CA ILE A 243 -9.01 -10.72 13.65
C ILE A 243 -7.67 -11.30 13.19
N HIS A 244 -6.57 -10.71 13.65
CA HIS A 244 -5.22 -11.20 13.33
C HIS A 244 -4.96 -12.61 13.86
N ARG A 245 -5.41 -12.93 15.09
CA ARG A 245 -5.28 -14.29 15.64
C ARG A 245 -6.05 -15.31 14.82
N LEU A 246 -7.26 -14.96 14.39
CA LEU A 246 -8.04 -15.84 13.51
C LEU A 246 -7.35 -16.03 12.16
N HIS A 247 -6.83 -14.96 11.57
CA HIS A 247 -6.01 -15.04 10.35
C HIS A 247 -4.84 -16.04 10.53
N GLN A 248 -4.07 -15.92 11.61
CA GLN A 248 -2.96 -16.86 11.87
C GLN A 248 -3.45 -18.31 11.96
N LEU A 249 -4.56 -18.55 12.66
CA LEU A 249 -5.14 -19.89 12.81
C LEU A 249 -5.59 -20.51 11.47
N LEU A 250 -6.21 -19.71 10.60
CA LEU A 250 -6.84 -20.18 9.36
C LEU A 250 -5.86 -20.35 8.21
N PHE A 251 -4.89 -19.45 8.10
CA PHE A 251 -4.05 -19.33 6.92
C PHE A 251 -2.71 -20.05 7.05
N TYR A 252 -2.22 -20.25 8.27
CA TYR A 252 -0.95 -20.91 8.52
C TYR A 252 -1.11 -22.36 8.97
N ILE A 253 -0.09 -23.17 8.69
CA ILE A 253 0.03 -24.51 9.26
C ILE A 253 0.29 -24.35 10.77
N PRO A 254 -0.43 -25.08 11.65
CA PRO A 254 -0.24 -24.97 13.10
C PRO A 254 1.23 -25.17 13.50
N ASN A 255 1.75 -24.28 14.34
CA ASN A 255 3.15 -24.26 14.79
C ASN A 255 4.18 -24.14 13.66
N SER A 256 3.81 -23.52 12.52
CA SER A 256 4.70 -23.25 11.41
C SER A 256 4.53 -21.83 10.88
N SER A 257 5.55 -21.33 10.20
CA SER A 257 5.50 -20.12 9.36
C SER A 257 4.95 -20.38 7.96
N ASP A 258 4.67 -21.64 7.63
CA ASP A 258 4.21 -22.03 6.30
C ASP A 258 2.74 -21.69 6.11
N PHE A 259 2.46 -21.03 4.99
CA PHE A 259 1.10 -20.78 4.53
C PHE A 259 0.48 -22.10 4.05
N ARG A 260 -0.79 -22.36 4.37
CA ARG A 260 -1.46 -23.58 3.92
C ARG A 260 -1.61 -23.57 2.40
N LEU A 261 -1.28 -24.67 1.75
CA LEU A 261 -1.34 -24.82 0.28
C LEU A 261 -2.71 -24.46 -0.33
N LYS A 262 -3.81 -24.66 0.40
CA LYS A 262 -5.15 -24.27 -0.06
C LYS A 262 -5.30 -22.75 -0.32
N TRP A 263 -4.38 -21.96 0.20
CA TRP A 263 -4.31 -20.51 0.04
C TRP A 263 -3.22 -20.06 -0.93
N ASP A 264 -2.70 -20.97 -1.75
CA ASP A 264 -1.87 -20.58 -2.89
C ASP A 264 -2.74 -19.82 -3.90
N PHE A 265 -2.51 -18.50 -4.00
CA PHE A 265 -3.30 -17.60 -4.83
C PHE A 265 -2.94 -17.69 -6.32
N GLU A 266 -1.83 -18.35 -6.70
CA GLU A 266 -1.51 -18.57 -8.12
C GLU A 266 -2.51 -19.51 -8.81
N ILE A 267 -3.10 -20.43 -8.04
CA ILE A 267 -4.17 -21.31 -8.54
C ILE A 267 -5.44 -20.47 -8.78
N ARG A 268 -5.80 -20.16 -10.02
CA ARG A 268 -6.96 -19.30 -10.31
C ARG A 268 -8.30 -20.04 -10.13
N ASN A 269 -8.88 -19.90 -8.94
CA ASN A 269 -10.24 -20.31 -8.57
C ASN A 269 -10.92 -19.21 -7.71
N ASP A 270 -10.82 -17.98 -8.19
CA ASP A 270 -11.01 -16.75 -7.41
C ASP A 270 -12.40 -16.67 -6.74
N ILE A 271 -13.46 -17.09 -7.43
CA ILE A 271 -14.83 -17.13 -6.87
C ILE A 271 -14.91 -18.13 -5.70
N GLU A 272 -14.33 -19.32 -5.86
CA GLU A 272 -14.32 -20.33 -4.80
C GLU A 272 -13.50 -19.84 -3.60
N LYS A 273 -12.33 -19.25 -3.85
CA LYS A 273 -11.50 -18.62 -2.80
C LYS A 273 -12.22 -17.50 -2.09
N GLN A 274 -12.92 -16.64 -2.82
CA GLN A 274 -13.74 -15.57 -2.25
C GLN A 274 -14.78 -16.14 -1.28
N SER A 275 -15.54 -17.15 -1.71
CA SER A 275 -16.52 -17.84 -0.86
C SER A 275 -15.85 -18.49 0.36
N MET A 276 -14.71 -19.15 0.17
CA MET A 276 -13.95 -19.74 1.29
C MET A 276 -13.46 -18.69 2.28
N ILE A 277 -12.95 -17.56 1.83
CA ILE A 277 -12.48 -16.47 2.71
C ILE A 277 -13.64 -15.92 3.52
N PHE A 278 -14.78 -15.65 2.87
CA PHE A 278 -15.99 -15.19 3.54
C PHE A 278 -16.44 -16.19 4.62
N LEU A 279 -16.61 -17.46 4.26
CA LEU A 279 -17.05 -18.50 5.20
C LEU A 279 -16.08 -18.68 6.38
N ASN A 280 -14.77 -18.66 6.12
CA ASN A 280 -13.78 -18.76 7.18
C ASN A 280 -13.76 -17.50 8.06
N ALA A 281 -13.97 -16.31 7.50
CA ALA A 281 -14.02 -15.06 8.28
C ALA A 281 -15.21 -15.02 9.25
N ILE A 282 -16.37 -15.56 8.85
CA ILE A 282 -17.56 -15.66 9.74
C ILE A 282 -17.26 -16.48 11.00
N SER A 283 -16.37 -17.47 10.92
CA SER A 283 -15.98 -18.32 12.06
C SER A 283 -15.33 -17.53 13.21
N ILE A 284 -15.04 -16.23 13.02
CA ILE A 284 -14.67 -15.34 14.13
C ILE A 284 -15.68 -15.41 15.28
N ARG A 285 -16.97 -15.59 14.97
CA ARG A 285 -18.05 -15.71 15.95
C ARG A 285 -17.97 -16.98 16.79
N ASP A 286 -17.27 -18.01 16.31
CA ASP A 286 -17.08 -19.28 17.01
C ASP A 286 -15.87 -19.21 17.97
N THR A 287 -15.18 -18.09 18.02
CA THR A 287 -14.08 -17.84 18.96
C THR A 287 -14.58 -17.15 20.23
N ASN A 288 -13.70 -16.99 21.21
CA ASN A 288 -14.02 -16.26 22.44
C ASN A 288 -14.24 -14.75 22.24
N ILE A 289 -14.06 -14.21 21.02
CA ILE A 289 -14.17 -12.77 20.77
C ILE A 289 -15.55 -12.19 21.03
N MET A 290 -16.60 -13.02 21.03
CA MET A 290 -17.95 -12.58 21.30
C MET A 290 -18.11 -11.97 22.71
N SER A 291 -17.21 -12.28 23.65
CA SER A 291 -17.18 -11.61 24.96
C SER A 291 -16.80 -10.12 24.88
N SER A 292 -16.09 -9.71 23.81
CA SER A 292 -15.70 -8.32 23.54
C SER A 292 -16.56 -7.67 22.44
N LYS A 293 -17.75 -8.21 22.14
CA LYS A 293 -18.66 -7.66 21.13
C LYS A 293 -18.92 -6.16 21.31
N ASN A 294 -19.03 -5.68 22.55
CA ASN A 294 -19.29 -4.27 22.84
C ASN A 294 -18.20 -3.34 22.30
N GLU A 295 -16.93 -3.75 22.34
CA GLU A 295 -15.82 -2.96 21.78
C GLU A 295 -15.98 -2.79 20.26
N PHE A 296 -16.49 -3.81 19.57
CA PHE A 296 -16.76 -3.77 18.13
C PHE A 296 -18.02 -2.93 17.82
N LEU A 297 -19.03 -2.95 18.68
CA LEU A 297 -20.23 -2.11 18.54
C LEU A 297 -19.92 -0.62 18.68
N GLU A 298 -18.93 -0.27 19.50
CA GLU A 298 -18.44 1.09 19.70
C GLU A 298 -17.48 1.56 18.58
N PHE A 299 -17.13 0.70 17.63
CA PHE A 299 -16.30 1.08 16.50
C PHE A 299 -17.10 1.94 15.50
N ASP A 300 -16.60 3.14 15.23
CA ASP A 300 -17.30 4.15 14.42
C ASP A 300 -17.05 3.99 12.91
N ASP A 301 -15.94 3.40 12.49
CA ASP A 301 -15.58 3.24 11.07
C ASP A 301 -16.05 1.89 10.48
N LEU A 302 -17.29 1.50 10.77
CA LEU A 302 -17.91 0.35 10.11
C LEU A 302 -18.40 0.72 8.72
N MET A 303 -18.06 -0.13 7.74
CA MET A 303 -18.51 -0.01 6.36
C MET A 303 -20.03 -0.10 6.22
N CYS A 304 -20.69 -0.97 6.99
CA CYS A 304 -22.15 -1.17 7.01
C CYS A 304 -22.68 -1.02 8.45
N PRO A 305 -22.82 0.22 8.98
CA PRO A 305 -23.29 0.47 10.35
C PRO A 305 -24.69 -0.10 10.63
N GLU A 306 -25.53 -0.25 9.61
CA GLU A 306 -26.87 -0.84 9.70
C GLU A 306 -26.86 -2.32 10.13
N LEU A 307 -25.72 -3.01 10.02
CA LEU A 307 -25.58 -4.39 10.47
C LEU A 307 -25.36 -4.50 11.99
N LYS A 308 -25.12 -3.40 12.72
CA LYS A 308 -24.98 -3.44 14.18
C LYS A 308 -26.24 -4.05 14.83
N ASN A 309 -26.06 -5.16 15.54
CA ASN A 309 -27.10 -5.96 16.19
C ASN A 309 -28.22 -6.47 15.26
N ALA A 310 -27.97 -6.53 13.95
CA ALA A 310 -28.93 -7.09 13.01
C ALA A 310 -28.99 -8.63 13.11
N VAL A 311 -30.15 -9.18 12.74
CA VAL A 311 -30.33 -10.61 12.51
C VAL A 311 -30.53 -10.82 11.02
N ILE A 312 -29.60 -11.51 10.37
CA ILE A 312 -29.49 -11.54 8.90
C ILE A 312 -29.24 -12.96 8.38
N GLY A 313 -29.70 -13.28 7.17
CA GLY A 313 -29.33 -14.54 6.50
C GLY A 313 -27.87 -14.52 6.04
N ARG A 314 -27.21 -15.69 5.96
CA ARG A 314 -25.81 -15.78 5.52
C ARG A 314 -25.61 -15.18 4.12
N ASP A 315 -26.49 -15.51 3.18
CA ASP A 315 -26.36 -15.07 1.80
C ASP A 315 -26.68 -13.57 1.66
N GLU A 316 -27.63 -13.07 2.44
CA GLU A 316 -27.92 -11.64 2.55
C GLU A 316 -26.72 -10.89 3.13
N PHE A 317 -26.09 -11.42 4.18
CA PHE A 317 -24.88 -10.84 4.78
C PHE A 317 -23.73 -10.77 3.77
N TYR A 318 -23.52 -11.83 2.99
CA TYR A 318 -22.52 -11.84 1.93
C TYR A 318 -22.74 -10.70 0.93
N ASN A 319 -24.00 -10.50 0.50
CA ASN A 319 -24.35 -9.43 -0.44
C ASN A 319 -24.11 -8.04 0.17
N TYR A 320 -24.41 -7.83 1.45
CA TYR A 320 -24.07 -6.57 2.14
C TYR A 320 -22.57 -6.31 2.16
N ILE A 321 -21.76 -7.32 2.48
CA ILE A 321 -20.30 -7.18 2.48
C ILE A 321 -19.78 -6.83 1.09
N GLN A 322 -20.22 -7.55 0.06
CA GLN A 322 -19.79 -7.26 -1.32
C GLN A 322 -20.18 -5.85 -1.75
N LYS A 323 -21.42 -5.44 -1.48
CA LYS A 323 -21.92 -4.09 -1.79
C LYS A 323 -21.10 -3.03 -1.06
N GLY A 324 -20.90 -3.19 0.25
CA GLY A 324 -20.11 -2.25 1.04
C GLY A 324 -18.67 -2.14 0.53
N ILE A 325 -18.05 -3.24 0.10
CA ILE A 325 -16.67 -3.20 -0.42
C ILE A 325 -16.61 -2.37 -1.71
N ILE A 326 -17.59 -2.53 -2.60
CA ILE A 326 -17.70 -1.74 -3.83
C ILE A 326 -17.89 -0.26 -3.47
N GLU A 327 -18.79 0.05 -2.54
CA GLU A 327 -19.15 1.43 -2.19
C GLU A 327 -18.03 2.17 -1.44
N LYS A 328 -17.38 1.53 -0.45
CA LYS A 328 -16.32 2.12 0.37
C LYS A 328 -14.96 2.12 -0.31
N TYR A 329 -14.59 1.01 -0.96
CA TYR A 329 -13.24 0.82 -1.50
C TYR A 329 -13.16 0.93 -3.02
N GLY A 330 -14.29 0.92 -3.73
CA GLY A 330 -14.30 0.92 -5.21
C GLY A 330 -13.82 -0.40 -5.82
N ILE A 331 -13.63 -1.45 -5.00
CA ILE A 331 -13.09 -2.74 -5.41
C ILE A 331 -14.24 -3.66 -5.80
N ARG A 332 -14.17 -4.24 -6.99
CA ARG A 332 -15.18 -5.20 -7.47
C ARG A 332 -14.86 -6.60 -6.94
N PRO A 333 -15.84 -7.39 -6.46
CA PRO A 333 -15.60 -8.78 -6.10
C PRO A 333 -15.09 -9.62 -7.28
N ALA A 334 -14.43 -10.74 -6.97
CA ALA A 334 -14.10 -11.75 -7.96
C ALA A 334 -15.39 -12.22 -8.66
N GLY A 335 -15.38 -12.10 -9.99
CA GLY A 335 -16.50 -12.43 -10.87
C GLY A 335 -16.08 -13.40 -11.96
N LYS A 336 -16.96 -13.56 -12.96
CA LYS A 336 -16.67 -14.38 -14.15
C LYS A 336 -15.78 -13.68 -15.17
N ASP A 337 -15.72 -12.35 -15.11
CA ASP A 337 -14.85 -11.56 -15.97
C ASP A 337 -13.42 -11.65 -15.44
N ILE A 338 -12.52 -12.17 -16.26
CA ILE A 338 -11.11 -12.40 -15.91
C ILE A 338 -10.34 -11.07 -15.78
N ASP A 339 -10.85 -9.99 -16.37
CA ASP A 339 -10.18 -8.69 -16.49
C ASP A 339 -10.56 -7.69 -15.38
N VAL A 340 -11.08 -8.15 -14.23
CA VAL A 340 -11.43 -7.25 -13.11
C VAL A 340 -10.18 -6.77 -12.35
N TRP A 341 -9.08 -7.50 -12.43
CA TRP A 341 -7.85 -7.28 -11.67
C TRP A 341 -6.69 -7.03 -12.62
N ASN A 342 -5.84 -6.03 -12.34
CA ASN A 342 -4.67 -5.76 -13.17
C ASN A 342 -3.60 -6.86 -12.95
N ASN A 343 -3.49 -7.36 -11.72
CA ASN A 343 -2.50 -8.38 -11.35
C ASN A 343 -2.97 -9.25 -10.15
N LEU A 344 -2.15 -10.22 -9.73
CA LEU A 344 -2.48 -11.12 -8.60
C LEU A 344 -2.46 -10.37 -7.25
N GLY A 345 -1.61 -9.36 -7.11
CA GLY A 345 -1.55 -8.50 -5.94
C GLY A 345 -2.89 -7.81 -5.65
N ASP A 346 -3.59 -7.34 -6.68
CA ASP A 346 -4.90 -6.69 -6.54
C ASP A 346 -5.94 -7.65 -5.95
N LEU A 347 -5.95 -8.89 -6.45
CA LEU A 347 -6.81 -9.96 -5.94
C LEU A 347 -6.48 -10.27 -4.48
N ILE A 348 -5.20 -10.36 -4.12
CA ILE A 348 -4.75 -10.56 -2.73
C ILE A 348 -5.23 -9.42 -1.84
N GLN A 349 -5.10 -8.18 -2.29
CA GLN A 349 -5.57 -7.01 -1.56
C GLN A 349 -7.09 -7.04 -1.35
N TYR A 350 -7.86 -7.37 -2.39
CA TYR A 350 -9.30 -7.57 -2.26
C TYR A 350 -9.63 -8.65 -1.21
N PHE A 351 -8.93 -9.78 -1.23
CA PHE A 351 -9.11 -10.84 -0.26
C PHE A 351 -8.76 -10.42 1.16
N CYS A 352 -7.76 -9.55 1.36
CA CYS A 352 -7.48 -8.94 2.66
C CYS A 352 -8.65 -8.07 3.15
N VAL A 353 -9.19 -7.21 2.27
CA VAL A 353 -10.35 -6.36 2.57
C VAL A 353 -11.57 -7.21 2.93
N LEU A 354 -11.88 -8.22 2.10
CA LEU A 354 -12.99 -9.14 2.33
C LEU A 354 -12.86 -9.86 3.67
N PHE A 355 -11.67 -10.38 3.98
CA PHE A 355 -11.43 -11.08 5.23
C PHE A 355 -11.66 -10.16 6.45
N TYR A 356 -11.05 -8.98 6.43
CA TYR A 356 -11.18 -8.00 7.51
C TYR A 356 -12.62 -7.54 7.69
N GLU A 357 -13.27 -7.08 6.62
CA GLU A 357 -14.62 -6.52 6.68
C GLU A 357 -15.64 -7.58 7.10
N THR A 358 -15.50 -8.81 6.62
CA THR A 358 -16.36 -9.92 7.04
C THR A 358 -16.18 -10.21 8.53
N CYS A 359 -14.94 -10.30 9.02
CA CYS A 359 -14.67 -10.53 10.44
C CYS A 359 -15.28 -9.43 11.32
N LEU A 360 -15.02 -8.16 10.96
CA LEU A 360 -15.48 -6.99 11.69
C LEU A 360 -17.01 -6.96 11.78
N HIS A 361 -17.70 -7.13 10.64
CA HIS A 361 -19.15 -7.09 10.60
C HIS A 361 -19.80 -8.34 11.20
N ALA A 362 -19.17 -9.51 11.10
CA ALA A 362 -19.68 -10.73 11.72
C ALA A 362 -19.77 -10.61 13.24
N VAL A 363 -18.84 -9.90 13.90
CA VAL A 363 -18.87 -9.72 15.37
C VAL A 363 -20.02 -8.81 15.81
N VAL A 364 -20.31 -7.73 15.07
CA VAL A 364 -21.34 -6.76 15.46
C VAL A 364 -22.78 -7.25 15.23
N LEU A 365 -22.98 -8.28 14.41
CA LEU A 365 -24.28 -8.91 14.20
C LEU A 365 -24.81 -9.55 15.48
N GLU A 366 -26.14 -9.55 15.64
CA GLU A 366 -26.78 -10.31 16.70
C GLU A 366 -26.76 -11.80 16.36
N LYS A 367 -27.23 -12.15 15.16
CA LYS A 367 -27.28 -13.54 14.70
C LYS A 367 -27.17 -13.63 13.17
N ILE A 368 -26.44 -14.63 12.70
CA ILE A 368 -26.46 -15.05 11.29
C ILE A 368 -27.36 -16.29 11.21
N LYS A 369 -28.42 -16.23 10.40
CA LYS A 369 -29.26 -17.39 10.10
C LYS A 369 -28.55 -18.25 9.05
N ILE A 370 -28.40 -19.53 9.37
CA ILE A 370 -27.99 -20.56 8.44
C ILE A 370 -29.30 -21.20 8.02
N ASP A 371 -29.67 -21.08 6.75
CA ASP A 371 -30.82 -21.82 6.23
C ASP A 371 -30.41 -23.30 6.16
N ASP A 372 -31.21 -24.17 6.78
CA ASP A 372 -31.00 -25.62 6.90
C ASP A 372 -31.04 -26.35 5.56
#